data_AF-A0AAV6U8G0-F1
#
_entry.id   AF-A0AAV6U8G0-F1
#
_cell.length_a   1.000
_cell.length_b   1.000
_cell.length_c   1.000
_cell.angle_alpha   90.00
_cell.angle_beta   90.00
_cell.angle_gamma   90.00
#
_symmetry.space_group_name_H-M   'P 1'
#
loop_
_entity.id
_entity.type
_entity.pdbx_description
1 polymer ?
#
loop_
_entity_poly.entity_id
_entity_poly.type
_entity_poly.pdbx_seq_one_letter_code
_entity_poly.pdbx_strand_id
1 'polypeptide(L)'
;MAGSVDLILSVSNSRRSMHGLIGSQGKLGCEFCSSANSLGSSKKENLHISEEWSRSLIEAAGKDRSSKLSNLRNKIKKHVESQSHTIAERICIDSEKYLLKECLDNVTISPEQPTT
;
A
#
# COMPACT_ATOMS: atom_id res chain seq x y z
N MET A 1 11.04 37.92 -5.75
CA MET A 1 10.15 37.58 -4.62
C MET A 1 9.53 36.24 -4.96
N ALA A 2 10.23 35.15 -4.59
CA ALA A 2 9.91 33.80 -5.03
C ALA A 2 8.89 33.21 -4.05
N GLY A 3 7.67 33.00 -4.55
CA GLY A 3 6.58 32.41 -3.80
C GLY A 3 6.61 30.88 -3.84
N SER A 4 6.24 30.29 -2.71
CA SER A 4 5.41 29.09 -2.63
C SER A 4 6.00 27.79 -3.18
N VAL A 5 7.15 27.37 -2.64
CA VAL A 5 7.53 25.95 -2.55
C VAL A 5 7.52 25.51 -1.09
N ASP A 6 6.44 25.84 -0.38
CA ASP A 6 6.23 25.36 0.97
C ASP A 6 5.99 23.85 0.93
N LEU A 7 6.96 23.15 1.50
CA LEU A 7 6.80 21.87 2.16
C LEU A 7 6.47 20.68 1.23
N ILE A 8 7.46 20.34 0.41
CA ILE A 8 7.72 18.95 0.00
C ILE A 8 7.80 18.10 1.28
N LEU A 9 6.64 17.55 1.66
CA LEU A 9 6.40 16.28 2.34
C LEU A 9 7.60 15.71 3.12
N SER A 10 8.02 16.41 4.17
CA SER A 10 9.14 16.00 5.03
C SER A 10 8.76 16.09 6.51
N VAL A 11 7.77 15.31 6.94
CA VAL A 11 7.41 15.10 8.36
C VAL A 11 6.81 13.69 8.44
N SER A 12 7.38 12.63 9.02
CA SER A 12 8.47 12.50 10.00
C SER A 12 9.14 11.12 9.88
N ASN A 13 10.46 11.12 10.04
CA ASN A 13 11.25 9.97 10.47
C ASN A 13 10.83 9.52 11.89
N SER A 14 10.93 8.21 12.19
CA SER A 14 10.95 7.62 13.55
C SER A 14 9.66 7.09 14.21
N ARG A 15 8.68 6.59 13.45
CA ARG A 15 7.85 5.42 13.83
C ARG A 15 7.54 4.67 12.54
N ARG A 16 7.89 3.39 12.44
CA ARG A 16 7.44 2.53 11.33
C ARG A 16 5.92 2.40 11.43
N SER A 17 5.21 3.39 10.90
CA SER A 17 3.75 3.40 10.83
C SER A 17 3.34 2.13 10.07
N MET A 18 2.32 1.45 10.57
CA MET A 18 1.76 0.23 10.01
C MET A 18 1.21 0.51 8.60
N HIS A 19 2.10 0.64 7.61
CA HIS A 19 1.76 1.01 6.23
C HIS A 19 0.87 -0.09 5.64
N GLY A 20 -0.38 0.25 5.35
CA GLY A 20 -1.35 -0.64 4.72
C GLY A 20 -1.97 -1.72 5.63
N LEU A 21 -1.88 -1.67 6.96
CA LEU A 21 -2.67 -2.63 7.77
C LEU A 21 -4.16 -2.31 7.75
N ILE A 22 -4.97 -3.31 7.42
CA ILE A 22 -6.43 -3.22 7.44
C ILE A 22 -7.01 -4.18 8.48
N GLY A 23 -8.14 -3.80 9.06
CA GLY A 23 -8.86 -4.60 10.05
C GLY A 23 -10.27 -4.93 9.59
N SER A 24 -10.68 -6.19 9.72
CA SER A 24 -12.05 -6.63 9.44
C SER A 24 -12.46 -7.72 10.42
N GLN A 25 -13.61 -7.57 11.07
CA GLN A 25 -14.18 -8.57 11.99
C GLN A 25 -13.21 -9.07 13.09
N GLY A 26 -12.38 -8.17 13.63
CA GLY A 26 -11.38 -8.50 14.66
C GLY A 26 -10.12 -9.20 14.13
N LYS A 27 -9.98 -9.34 12.81
CA LYS A 27 -8.80 -9.87 12.13
C LYS A 27 -8.05 -8.76 11.40
N LEU A 28 -6.78 -9.04 11.08
CA LEU A 28 -5.89 -8.12 10.39
C LEU A 28 -5.46 -8.63 9.02
N GLY A 29 -5.20 -7.70 8.12
CA GLY A 29 -4.67 -7.95 6.77
C GLY A 29 -3.77 -6.80 6.31
N CYS A 30 -3.38 -6.86 5.04
CA CYS A 30 -2.56 -5.84 4.39
C CYS A 30 -3.21 -5.40 3.07
N GLU A 31 -3.48 -4.10 2.95
CA GLU A 31 -4.11 -3.45 1.82
C GLU A 31 -3.31 -3.66 0.53
N PHE A 32 -2.00 -3.39 0.54
CA PHE A 32 -1.16 -3.62 -0.64
C PHE A 32 -1.20 -5.07 -1.12
N CYS A 33 -1.19 -6.02 -0.18
CA CYS A 33 -1.28 -7.43 -0.51
C CYS A 33 -2.67 -7.84 -1.00
N SER A 34 -3.73 -7.25 -0.45
CA SER A 34 -5.10 -7.44 -0.92
C SER A 34 -5.26 -6.90 -2.35
N SER A 35 -4.84 -5.66 -2.58
CA SER A 35 -4.92 -4.97 -3.87
C SER A 35 -4.08 -5.66 -4.93
N ALA A 36 -2.81 -5.98 -4.66
CA ALA A 36 -1.95 -6.71 -5.60
C ALA A 36 -2.50 -8.11 -5.94
N ASN A 37 -3.11 -8.80 -4.97
CA ASN A 37 -3.79 -10.08 -5.23
C ASN A 37 -5.03 -9.89 -6.12
N SER A 38 -5.80 -8.83 -5.92
CA SER A 38 -6.97 -8.50 -6.75
C SER A 38 -6.61 -8.12 -8.20
N LEU A 39 -5.45 -7.47 -8.39
CA LEU A 39 -4.90 -7.12 -9.70
C LEU A 39 -4.35 -8.33 -10.49
N GLY A 40 -4.39 -9.53 -9.88
CA GLY A 40 -3.87 -10.76 -10.49
C GLY A 40 -2.35 -10.83 -10.58
N SER A 41 -1.65 -9.93 -9.89
CA SER A 41 -0.20 -9.76 -9.96
C SER A 41 0.58 -10.99 -9.49
N SER A 42 -0.03 -11.80 -8.63
CA SER A 42 0.54 -13.09 -8.21
C SER A 42 0.84 -14.04 -9.37
N LYS A 43 0.13 -13.91 -10.50
CA LYS A 43 0.37 -14.73 -11.70
C LYS A 43 1.40 -14.13 -12.66
N LYS A 44 1.55 -12.80 -12.69
CA LYS A 44 2.44 -12.11 -13.64
C LYS A 44 3.88 -12.02 -13.14
N GLU A 45 4.06 -11.81 -11.83
CA GLU A 45 5.36 -11.50 -11.23
C GLU A 45 5.98 -12.69 -10.48
N ASN A 46 5.43 -13.91 -10.62
CA ASN A 46 5.72 -15.06 -9.75
C ASN A 46 5.66 -14.71 -8.25
N LEU A 47 4.80 -13.76 -7.90
CA LEU A 47 4.69 -13.20 -6.57
C LEU A 47 3.76 -14.05 -5.71
N HIS A 48 4.32 -14.79 -4.75
CA HIS A 48 3.52 -15.51 -3.76
C HIS A 48 3.12 -14.57 -2.61
N ILE A 49 1.87 -14.10 -2.65
CA ILE A 49 1.25 -13.34 -1.56
C ILE A 49 0.54 -14.33 -0.64
N SER A 50 0.81 -14.28 0.66
CA SER A 50 0.10 -15.14 1.62
C SER A 50 -1.36 -14.72 1.74
N GLU A 51 -2.26 -15.70 1.61
CA GLU A 51 -3.71 -15.49 1.70
C GLU A 51 -4.13 -14.85 3.03
N GLU A 52 -3.40 -15.11 4.12
CA GLU A 52 -3.74 -14.56 5.43
C GLU A 52 -3.65 -13.02 5.45
N TRP A 53 -2.75 -12.45 4.66
CA TRP A 53 -2.56 -11.00 4.56
C TRP A 53 -3.53 -10.41 3.54
N SER A 54 -3.71 -11.05 2.38
CA SER A 54 -4.59 -10.52 1.32
C SER A 54 -6.07 -10.65 1.65
N ARG A 55 -6.48 -11.63 2.47
CA ARG A 55 -7.87 -11.84 2.89
C ARG A 55 -8.18 -11.40 4.32
N SER A 56 -7.26 -10.71 4.98
CA SER A 56 -7.43 -10.24 6.36
C SER A 56 -7.79 -11.34 7.37
N LEU A 57 -6.98 -12.40 7.44
CA LEU A 57 -7.24 -13.58 8.28
C LEU A 57 -6.33 -13.67 9.50
N ILE A 58 -5.54 -12.63 9.81
CA ILE A 58 -4.58 -12.70 10.90
C ILE A 58 -5.26 -12.48 12.24
N GLU A 59 -5.02 -13.42 13.13
CA GLU A 59 -5.46 -13.40 14.51
C GLU A 59 -4.26 -13.35 15.46
N ALA A 60 -4.47 -12.77 16.64
CA ALA A 60 -3.43 -12.70 17.66
C ALA A 60 -3.28 -14.06 18.38
N ALA A 61 -2.12 -14.70 18.22
CA ALA A 61 -1.83 -15.99 18.81
C ALA A 61 -1.11 -15.85 20.17
N GLY A 62 -1.52 -16.61 21.19
CA GLY A 62 -0.86 -16.63 22.51
C GLY A 62 -1.83 -16.96 23.65
N LYS A 63 -1.28 -17.33 24.82
CA LYS A 63 -2.07 -17.69 26.01
C LYS A 63 -2.64 -16.47 26.71
N ASP A 64 -1.81 -15.45 26.94
CA ASP A 64 -2.18 -14.20 27.59
C ASP A 64 -2.12 -13.01 26.61
N ARG A 65 -2.67 -11.86 27.05
CA ARG A 65 -2.73 -10.63 26.24
C ARG A 65 -1.36 -10.11 25.82
N SER A 66 -0.35 -10.21 26.69
CA SER A 66 1.00 -9.72 26.40
C SER A 66 1.64 -10.55 25.29
N SER A 67 1.56 -11.88 25.42
CA SER A 67 2.04 -12.82 24.41
C SER A 67 1.34 -12.63 23.06
N LYS A 68 0.00 -12.46 23.07
CA LYS A 68 -0.79 -12.18 21.86
C LYS A 68 -0.30 -10.93 21.12
N LEU A 69 -0.10 -9.82 21.84
CA LEU A 69 0.38 -8.57 21.25
C LEU A 69 1.82 -8.67 20.75
N SER A 70 2.70 -9.34 21.50
CA SER A 70 4.10 -9.54 21.10
C SER A 70 4.22 -10.36 19.81
N ASN A 71 3.50 -11.48 19.75
CA ASN A 71 3.45 -12.34 18.56
C ASN A 71 2.88 -11.60 17.35
N LEU A 72 1.81 -10.84 17.54
CA LEU A 72 1.20 -10.06 16.47
C LEU A 72 2.15 -9.00 15.92
N ARG A 73 2.84 -8.24 16.79
CA ARG A 73 3.84 -7.25 16.36
C ARG A 73 4.99 -7.88 15.60
N ASN A 74 5.49 -9.03 16.06
CA ASN A 74 6.54 -9.77 15.36
C ASN A 74 6.08 -10.26 13.99
N LYS A 75 4.84 -10.73 13.88
CA LYS A 75 4.24 -11.18 12.63
C LYS A 75 4.08 -10.02 11.63
N ILE A 76 3.58 -8.88 12.08
CA ILE A 76 3.50 -7.64 11.28
C ILE A 76 4.90 -7.20 10.82
N LYS A 77 5.87 -7.15 11.74
CA LYS A 77 7.24 -6.74 11.41
C LYS A 77 7.84 -7.62 10.31
N LYS A 78 7.75 -8.94 10.46
CA LYS A 78 8.26 -9.90 9.46
C LYS A 78 7.57 -9.73 8.10
N HIS A 79 6.29 -9.41 8.11
CA HIS A 79 5.53 -9.18 6.88
C HIS A 79 5.98 -7.92 6.15
N VAL A 80 6.05 -6.78 6.82
CA VAL A 80 6.44 -5.51 6.16
C VAL A 80 7.89 -5.54 5.67
N GLU A 81 8.74 -6.37 6.29
CA GLU A 81 10.14 -6.59 5.86
C GLU A 81 10.26 -7.67 4.77
N SER A 82 9.17 -8.33 4.38
CA SER A 82 9.20 -9.42 3.38
C SER A 82 9.25 -8.89 1.95
N GLN A 83 10.00 -9.58 1.08
CA GLN A 83 10.09 -9.24 -0.34
C GLN A 83 8.70 -9.24 -1.02
N SER A 84 7.82 -10.19 -0.66
CA SER A 84 6.48 -10.24 -1.23
C SER A 84 5.67 -8.97 -0.95
N HIS A 85 5.82 -8.39 0.24
CA HIS A 85 5.17 -7.13 0.59
C HIS A 85 5.74 -5.96 -0.24
N THR A 86 7.07 -5.85 -0.32
CA THR A 86 7.73 -4.78 -1.09
C THR A 86 7.32 -4.80 -2.57
N ILE A 87 7.19 -5.98 -3.18
CA ILE A 87 6.75 -6.09 -4.57
C ILE A 87 5.27 -5.70 -4.69
N ALA A 88 4.40 -6.20 -3.79
CA ALA A 88 2.99 -5.85 -3.78
C ALA A 88 2.75 -4.32 -3.64
N GLU A 89 3.50 -3.66 -2.76
CA GLU A 89 3.47 -2.21 -2.57
C GLU A 89 3.86 -1.47 -3.86
N ARG A 90 4.95 -1.87 -4.52
CA ARG A 90 5.39 -1.26 -5.79
C ARG A 90 4.33 -1.37 -6.88
N ILE A 91 3.74 -2.55 -7.03
CA ILE A 91 2.69 -2.79 -8.03
C ILE A 91 1.50 -1.85 -7.82
N CYS A 92 1.08 -1.65 -6.57
CA CYS A 92 -0.02 -0.73 -6.27
C CYS A 92 0.36 0.71 -6.61
N ILE A 93 1.53 1.16 -6.16
CA ILE A 93 2.03 2.53 -6.43
C ILE A 93 2.17 2.79 -7.93
N ASP A 94 2.71 1.83 -8.69
CA ASP A 94 2.92 2.00 -10.12
C ASP A 94 1.59 1.97 -10.90
N SER A 95 0.61 1.20 -10.43
CA SER A 95 -0.75 1.24 -10.99
C SER A 95 -1.43 2.60 -10.81
N GLU A 96 -1.29 3.23 -9.65
CA GLU A 96 -1.85 4.57 -9.39
C GLU A 96 -1.17 5.64 -10.24
N LYS A 97 0.17 5.59 -10.37
CA LYS A 97 0.91 6.52 -11.23
C LYS A 97 0.49 6.42 -12.68
N TYR A 98 0.23 5.21 -13.18
CA TYR A 98 -0.24 5.00 -14.55
C TYR A 98 -1.61 5.65 -14.77
N LEU A 99 -2.55 5.45 -13.86
CA LEU A 99 -3.89 6.07 -13.94
C LEU A 99 -3.82 7.60 -13.90
N LEU A 100 -2.96 8.16 -13.04
CA LEU A 100 -2.78 9.62 -12.97
C LEU A 100 -2.20 10.19 -14.26
N LYS A 101 -1.27 9.48 -14.90
CA LYS A 101 -0.71 9.88 -16.20
C LYS A 101 -1.78 9.90 -17.29
N GLU A 102 -2.58 8.84 -17.39
CA GLU A 102 -3.65 8.73 -18.38
C GLU A 102 -4.70 9.84 -18.22
N CYS A 103 -5.09 10.18 -16.99
CA CYS A 103 -5.98 11.30 -16.72
C CYS A 103 -5.39 12.66 -17.13
N LEU A 104 -4.08 12.87 -16.92
CA LEU A 104 -3.43 14.14 -17.27
C LEU A 104 -3.36 14.36 -18.78
N ASP A 105 -3.03 13.31 -19.54
CA ASP A 105 -2.95 13.37 -21.01
C ASP A 105 -4.33 13.65 -21.66
N ASN A 106 -5.42 13.32 -20.98
CA ASN A 106 -6.80 13.60 -21.42
C ASN A 106 -7.28 15.04 -21.10
N VAL A 107 -6.60 15.78 -20.22
CA VAL A 107 -6.96 17.16 -19.84
C VAL A 107 -6.28 18.19 -20.74
N THR A 108 -5.13 17.87 -21.33
CA THR A 108 -4.33 18.79 -22.16
C THR A 108 -4.79 18.91 -23.61
N ILE A 109 -5.87 18.25 -24.02
CA ILE A 109 -6.47 18.38 -25.36
C ILE A 109 -7.77 19.19 -25.28
N SER A 110 -7.64 20.51 -25.10
CA SER A 110 -8.61 21.48 -25.61
C SER A 110 -7.83 22.67 -26.14
N PRO A 111 -7.53 22.72 -27.45
CA PRO A 111 -6.99 23.92 -28.05
C PRO A 111 -8.13 24.95 -28.12
N GLU A 112 -8.05 25.98 -27.27
CA GLU A 112 -8.79 27.23 -27.50
C GLU A 112 -8.54 27.66 -28.95
N GLN A 113 -9.61 27.61 -29.76
CA GLN A 113 -9.58 28.16 -31.11
C GLN A 113 -9.47 29.69 -31.00
N PRO A 114 -8.51 30.34 -31.67
CA PRO A 114 -8.46 31.78 -31.72
C PRO A 114 -9.66 32.28 -32.52
N THR A 115 -10.60 32.94 -31.86
CA THR A 115 -11.69 33.67 -32.49
C THR A 115 -11.12 34.81 -33.32
N THR A 116 -11.50 34.82 -34.59
CA THR A 116 -11.14 35.78 -35.64
C THR A 116 -11.55 37.21 -35.33
#